data_AF-A0A1B6GCH8-F1
#
_entry.id   AF-A0A1B6GCH8-F1
#
_cell.length_a   1.000
_cell.length_b   1.000
_cell.length_c   1.000
_cell.angle_alpha   90.00
_cell.angle_beta   90.00
_cell.angle_gamma   90.00
#
_symmetry.space_group_name_H-M   'P 1'
#
loop_
_entity.id
_entity.type
_entity.pdbx_description
1 polymer ?
#
loop_
_entity_poly.entity_id
_entity_poly.type
_entity_poly.pdbx_seq_one_letter_code
_entity_poly.pdbx_strand_id
1 'polypeptide(L)'
;NLLKNNATKKNNGFLAEQFVRPPVFITFEFNCNIRIHHIVIFCKVGAQKTSGIELLSSLNKGEYETIGSGVLSESKDGFVFHRYDANIVDLNNFGDKYLYRTFKSSRHLSVAQGLKLKIFRTSGTSVPALGKVEIWGMPNKPLNCNEVLVVNERSSGSNTQNPVHKDISTPHTSLSVHLKPSWFRDLNKSLRAQQKSNNSIINISSQPISIPEDFIDPI
;
A
#
# COMPACT_ATOMS: atom_id res chain seq x y z
N ASN A 1 -23.21 28.95 20.76
CA ASN A 1 -24.13 28.01 21.42
C ASN A 1 -24.84 28.62 22.61
N LEU A 2 -24.16 29.04 23.68
CA LEU A 2 -24.89 29.42 24.91
C LEU A 2 -25.59 30.79 24.87
N LEU A 3 -25.09 31.77 24.11
CA LEU A 3 -25.62 33.14 24.11
C LEU A 3 -26.09 33.63 22.72
N LYS A 4 -26.22 32.74 21.74
CA LYS A 4 -26.63 33.14 20.37
C LYS A 4 -28.14 33.01 20.19
N ASN A 5 -28.80 34.10 19.79
CA ASN A 5 -30.25 34.14 19.49
C ASN A 5 -30.63 33.46 18.17
N ASN A 6 -29.66 33.16 17.30
CA ASN A 6 -29.90 32.45 16.03
C ASN A 6 -29.91 30.94 16.25
N ALA A 7 -31.06 30.30 16.00
CA ALA A 7 -31.28 28.86 16.18
C ALA A 7 -30.22 27.99 15.46
N THR A 8 -29.89 28.32 14.20
CA THR A 8 -28.88 27.61 13.41
C THR A 8 -27.49 27.63 14.06
N LYS A 9 -27.12 28.77 14.69
CA LYS A 9 -25.83 28.93 15.39
C LYS A 9 -25.86 28.39 16.83
N LYS A 10 -27.01 27.91 17.30
CA LYS A 10 -27.22 27.25 18.60
C LYS A 10 -27.01 25.73 18.50
N ASN A 11 -27.13 25.17 17.30
CA ASN A 11 -27.02 23.74 17.02
C ASN A 11 -25.56 23.24 16.90
N ASN A 12 -24.56 24.09 17.10
CA ASN A 12 -23.15 23.70 16.89
C ASN A 12 -22.55 22.87 18.04
N GLY A 13 -23.34 22.52 19.08
CA GLY A 13 -22.96 21.62 20.19
C GLY A 13 -21.64 21.93 20.92
N PHE A 14 -21.19 20.98 21.73
CA PHE A 14 -19.82 20.94 22.26
C PHE A 14 -19.29 19.54 21.96
N LEU A 15 -18.09 19.44 21.39
CA LEU A 15 -17.42 18.17 21.13
C LEU A 15 -16.22 18.08 22.06
N ALA A 16 -16.15 17.01 22.84
CA ALA A 16 -14.97 16.63 23.59
C ALA A 16 -14.58 15.22 23.15
N GLU A 17 -13.36 15.06 22.65
CA GLU A 17 -12.83 13.78 22.16
C GLU A 17 -11.44 13.54 22.75
N GLN A 18 -11.18 12.32 23.20
CA GLN A 18 -9.85 11.88 23.64
C GLN A 18 -9.20 11.16 22.47
N PHE A 19 -8.07 11.67 21.98
CA PHE A 19 -7.34 11.04 20.89
C PHE A 19 -5.83 11.04 21.11
N VAL A 20 -5.17 10.06 20.48
CA VAL A 20 -3.71 9.97 20.48
C VAL A 20 -3.16 11.11 19.65
N ARG A 21 -2.38 11.99 20.29
CA ARG A 21 -1.70 13.07 19.58
C ARG A 21 -0.51 12.51 18.80
N PRO A 22 -0.26 12.98 17.57
CA PRO A 22 1.00 12.73 16.90
C PRO A 22 2.20 13.05 17.79
N PRO A 23 3.31 12.29 17.69
CA PRO A 23 3.55 11.24 16.71
C PRO A 23 2.93 9.88 17.06
N VAL A 24 2.38 9.19 16.06
CA VAL A 24 1.88 7.80 16.17
C VAL A 24 2.65 6.90 15.22
N PHE A 25 3.02 5.71 15.66
CA PHE A 25 3.71 4.71 14.85
C PHE A 25 2.83 3.51 14.57
N ILE A 26 2.81 3.08 13.31
CA ILE A 26 2.18 1.84 12.86
C ILE A 26 3.27 0.97 12.26
N THR A 27 3.42 -0.25 12.76
CA THR A 27 4.47 -1.17 12.34
C THR A 27 3.84 -2.33 11.57
N PHE A 28 4.41 -2.65 10.42
CA PHE A 28 4.09 -3.82 9.60
C PHE A 28 5.30 -4.74 9.63
N GLU A 29 5.11 -5.97 10.09
CA GLU A 29 6.16 -6.98 10.11
C GLU A 29 5.89 -8.03 9.03
N PHE A 30 6.93 -8.43 8.32
CA PHE A 30 6.83 -9.44 7.27
C PHE A 30 7.49 -10.73 7.72
N ASN A 31 6.82 -11.86 7.43
CA ASN A 31 7.37 -13.19 7.71
C ASN A 31 8.52 -13.58 6.76
N CYS A 32 8.77 -12.77 5.72
CA CYS A 32 9.90 -12.92 4.82
C CYS A 32 10.37 -11.57 4.33
N ASN A 33 11.57 -11.53 3.76
CA ASN A 33 12.10 -10.32 3.15
C ASN A 33 11.27 -9.98 1.90
N ILE A 34 10.66 -8.80 1.87
CA ILE A 34 9.90 -8.29 0.74
C ILE A 34 10.73 -7.28 -0.03
N ARG A 35 10.79 -7.44 -1.35
CA ARG A 35 11.22 -6.40 -2.29
C ARG A 35 10.03 -5.48 -2.59
N ILE A 36 9.95 -4.38 -1.87
CA ILE A 36 8.89 -3.37 -2.01
C ILE A 36 9.09 -2.60 -3.32
N HIS A 37 8.04 -2.58 -4.15
CA HIS A 37 7.96 -1.80 -5.39
C HIS A 37 7.35 -0.41 -5.15
N HIS A 38 6.19 -0.37 -4.48
CA HIS A 38 5.52 0.88 -4.11
C HIS A 38 4.63 0.69 -2.88
N ILE A 39 4.29 1.80 -2.24
CA ILE A 39 3.41 1.86 -1.07
C ILE A 39 2.38 2.95 -1.31
N VAL A 40 1.11 2.65 -1.10
CA VAL A 40 -0.01 3.59 -1.23
C VAL A 40 -0.65 3.79 0.13
N ILE A 41 -0.84 5.04 0.52
CA ILE A 41 -1.33 5.42 1.84
C ILE A 41 -2.50 6.37 1.67
N PHE A 42 -3.68 5.91 2.07
CA PHE A 42 -4.92 6.67 2.01
C PHE A 42 -5.10 7.35 3.35
N CYS A 43 -4.97 8.67 3.38
CA CYS A 43 -4.82 9.43 4.63
C CYS A 43 -6.13 10.05 5.13
N LYS A 44 -7.28 9.72 4.53
CA LYS A 44 -8.57 10.33 4.86
C LYS A 44 -9.60 9.28 5.26
N VAL A 45 -10.30 9.54 6.36
CA VAL A 45 -11.45 8.76 6.85
C VAL A 45 -12.54 9.74 7.28
N GLY A 46 -13.60 9.87 6.47
CA GLY A 46 -14.61 10.91 6.67
C GLY A 46 -13.98 12.30 6.69
N ALA A 47 -14.18 13.02 7.80
CA ALA A 47 -13.61 14.36 8.02
C ALA A 47 -12.17 14.34 8.58
N GLN A 48 -11.68 13.20 9.08
CA GLN A 48 -10.37 13.09 9.69
C GLN A 48 -9.31 12.84 8.62
N LYS A 49 -8.14 13.50 8.78
CA LYS A 49 -7.09 13.44 7.77
C LYS A 49 -5.70 13.50 8.38
N THR A 50 -4.89 12.50 8.09
CA THR A 50 -3.44 12.54 8.28
C THR A 50 -2.82 13.43 7.19
N SER A 51 -2.00 14.40 7.57
CA SER A 51 -1.37 15.32 6.61
C SER A 51 0.15 15.19 6.54
N GLY A 52 0.80 14.53 7.49
CA GLY A 52 2.26 14.44 7.54
C GLY A 52 2.72 13.07 8.01
N ILE A 53 3.52 12.41 7.18
CA ILE A 53 4.00 11.05 7.45
C ILE A 53 5.47 10.87 7.10
N GLU A 54 6.09 9.92 7.79
CA GLU A 54 7.42 9.41 7.54
C GLU A 54 7.37 7.88 7.48
N LEU A 55 7.93 7.31 6.41
CA LEU A 55 8.09 5.89 6.20
C LEU A 55 9.51 5.48 6.55
N LEU A 56 9.62 4.46 7.37
CA LEU A 56 10.88 3.82 7.73
C LEU A 56 10.82 2.34 7.37
N SER A 57 11.93 1.78 6.92
CA SER A 57 12.04 0.35 6.65
C SER A 57 13.23 -0.24 7.39
N SER A 58 13.09 -1.51 7.73
CA SER A 58 14.06 -2.28 8.47
C SER A 58 14.59 -3.43 7.62
N LEU A 59 15.91 -3.55 7.56
CA LEU A 59 16.60 -4.65 6.89
C LEU A 59 16.68 -5.91 7.78
N ASN A 60 16.82 -5.66 9.08
CA ASN A 60 16.96 -6.66 10.13
C ASN A 60 16.14 -6.20 11.33
N LYS A 61 15.35 -7.10 11.92
CA LYS A 61 14.45 -6.81 13.06
C LYS A 61 15.12 -5.92 14.12
N GLY A 62 14.76 -4.64 14.16
CA GLY A 62 15.18 -3.70 15.22
C GLY A 62 15.59 -2.32 14.72
N GLU A 63 16.33 -2.24 13.61
CA GLU A 63 16.83 -0.96 13.09
C GLU A 63 15.98 -0.47 11.92
N TYR A 64 15.52 0.78 12.00
CA TYR A 64 14.66 1.40 11.00
C TYR A 64 15.32 2.65 10.42
N GLU A 65 15.40 2.72 9.08
CA GLU A 65 15.89 3.89 8.35
C GLU A 65 14.73 4.55 7.58
N THR A 66 14.69 5.88 7.56
CA THR A 66 13.71 6.64 6.78
C THR A 66 13.91 6.41 5.29
N ILE A 67 12.92 5.77 4.66
CA ILE A 67 12.87 5.52 3.21
C ILE A 67 12.02 6.56 2.46
N GLY A 68 11.22 7.36 3.16
CA GLY A 68 10.36 8.37 2.55
C GLY A 68 9.68 9.25 3.59
N SER A 69 9.33 10.48 3.23
CA SER A 69 8.56 11.37 4.10
C SER A 69 7.85 12.41 3.26
N GLY A 70 6.77 12.98 3.79
CA GLY A 70 6.07 14.06 3.13
C GLY A 70 4.94 14.65 3.94
N VAL A 71 4.50 15.81 3.46
CA VAL A 71 3.33 16.53 3.95
C VAL A 71 2.37 16.77 2.78
N LEU A 72 1.09 16.48 2.98
CA LEU A 72 0.02 16.71 2.02
C LEU A 72 -0.46 18.16 2.07
N SER A 73 -0.86 18.67 0.90
CA SER A 73 -1.75 19.82 0.82
C SER A 73 -3.19 19.41 1.16
N GLU A 74 -4.05 20.41 1.36
CA GLU A 74 -5.47 20.16 1.65
C GLU A 74 -6.20 19.44 0.50
N SER A 75 -5.77 19.64 -0.75
CA SER A 75 -6.33 18.99 -1.94
C SER A 75 -5.97 17.51 -2.12
N LYS A 76 -4.94 17.01 -1.43
CA LYS A 76 -4.47 15.63 -1.60
C LYS A 76 -5.04 14.71 -0.52
N ASP A 77 -5.44 13.51 -0.90
CA ASP A 77 -6.07 12.52 -0.02
C ASP A 77 -5.11 11.42 0.45
N GLY A 78 -3.88 11.38 -0.08
CA GLY A 78 -2.91 10.35 0.28
C GLY A 78 -1.54 10.48 -0.38
N PHE A 79 -0.71 9.48 -0.13
CA PHE A 79 0.64 9.37 -0.69
C PHE A 79 0.79 8.12 -1.55
N VAL A 80 1.59 8.22 -2.60
CA VAL A 80 2.13 7.09 -3.35
C VAL A 80 3.64 7.19 -3.30
N PHE A 81 4.28 6.27 -2.56
CA PHE A 81 5.72 6.14 -2.58
C PHE A 81 6.12 5.03 -3.54
N HIS A 82 7.08 5.28 -4.41
CA HIS A 82 7.51 4.30 -5.40
C HIS A 82 9.02 4.28 -5.57
N ARG A 83 9.55 3.17 -6.09
CA ARG A 83 10.94 3.12 -6.51
C ARG A 83 11.17 4.00 -7.75
N TYR A 84 12.42 4.40 -7.97
CA TYR A 84 12.81 5.19 -9.14
C TYR A 84 12.65 4.41 -10.45
N ASP A 85 12.75 3.08 -10.39
CA ASP A 85 12.64 2.15 -11.52
C ASP A 85 11.19 1.66 -11.74
N ALA A 86 10.22 2.20 -10.99
CA ALA A 86 8.82 1.84 -11.14
C ALA A 86 8.23 2.42 -12.44
N ASN A 87 7.46 1.62 -13.18
CA ASN A 87 6.71 2.12 -14.32
C ASN A 87 5.58 3.04 -13.83
N ILE A 88 5.68 4.34 -14.16
CA ILE A 88 4.73 5.37 -13.71
C ILE A 88 3.34 5.14 -14.31
N VAL A 89 3.23 4.49 -15.48
CA VAL A 89 1.94 4.25 -16.15
C VAL A 89 1.00 3.42 -15.28
N ASP A 90 1.53 2.39 -14.59
CA ASP A 90 0.74 1.56 -13.68
C ASP A 90 0.34 2.31 -12.39
N LEU A 91 1.12 3.32 -12.02
CA LEU A 91 0.94 4.13 -10.81
C LEU A 91 -0.03 5.30 -11.03
N ASN A 92 -0.30 5.71 -12.27
CA ASN A 92 -1.24 6.81 -12.59
C ASN A 92 -2.70 6.47 -12.27
N ASN A 93 -3.01 5.21 -11.94
CA ASN A 93 -4.35 4.78 -11.56
C ASN A 93 -4.90 5.47 -10.29
N PHE A 94 -4.04 6.03 -9.43
CA PHE A 94 -4.49 6.77 -8.25
C PHE A 94 -4.89 8.24 -8.56
N GLY A 95 -4.49 8.74 -9.73
CA GLY A 95 -4.81 10.09 -10.22
C GLY A 95 -4.22 11.23 -9.38
N ASP A 96 -4.63 12.46 -9.70
CA ASP A 96 -4.10 13.69 -9.09
C ASP A 96 -4.48 13.90 -7.63
N LYS A 97 -5.27 13.00 -7.04
CA LYS A 97 -5.63 13.08 -5.60
C LYS A 97 -4.48 12.67 -4.69
N TYR A 98 -3.45 12.02 -5.20
CA TYR A 98 -2.34 11.52 -4.40
C TYR A 98 -1.07 12.31 -4.67
N LEU A 99 -0.21 12.33 -3.66
CA LEU A 99 1.13 12.91 -3.74
C LEU A 99 2.14 11.80 -4.01
N TYR A 100 2.74 11.84 -5.19
CA TYR A 100 3.76 10.89 -5.61
C TYR A 100 5.13 11.29 -5.09
N ARG A 101 5.87 10.33 -4.53
CA ARG A 101 7.25 10.51 -4.08
C ARG A 101 8.09 9.29 -4.39
N THR A 102 9.30 9.52 -4.86
CA THR A 102 10.30 8.45 -4.94
C THR A 102 10.86 8.16 -3.56
N PHE A 103 11.11 6.89 -3.26
CA PHE A 103 11.83 6.52 -2.05
C PHE A 103 13.27 7.08 -2.05
N LYS A 104 13.78 7.38 -0.85
CA LYS A 104 15.14 7.88 -0.63
C LYS A 104 16.21 6.79 -0.69
N SER A 105 15.86 5.55 -0.32
CA SER A 105 16.84 4.46 -0.10
C SER A 105 16.37 3.18 -0.80
N SER A 106 17.15 2.65 -1.74
CA SER A 106 16.82 1.44 -2.50
C SER A 106 17.18 0.13 -1.78
N ARG A 107 18.17 0.18 -0.88
CA ARG A 107 18.64 -0.96 -0.08
C ARG A 107 17.52 -1.49 0.83
N HIS A 108 16.92 -0.58 1.60
CA HIS A 108 15.86 -0.89 2.55
C HIS A 108 14.55 -1.34 1.90
N LEU A 109 14.40 -1.17 0.59
CA LEU A 109 13.24 -1.64 -0.16
C LEU A 109 13.46 -3.03 -0.75
N SER A 110 14.71 -3.45 -0.94
CA SER A 110 14.99 -4.68 -1.68
C SER A 110 14.87 -5.93 -0.82
N VAL A 111 14.92 -5.78 0.51
CA VAL A 111 15.02 -6.85 1.51
C VAL A 111 14.31 -6.45 2.80
N ALA A 112 13.21 -5.70 2.70
CA ALA A 112 12.48 -5.20 3.86
C ALA A 112 11.90 -6.35 4.71
N GLN A 113 12.22 -6.36 6.00
CA GLN A 113 11.63 -7.27 6.99
C GLN A 113 10.52 -6.60 7.82
N GLY A 114 10.59 -5.28 7.95
CA GLY A 114 9.59 -4.49 8.63
C GLY A 114 9.47 -3.11 8.00
N LEU A 115 8.27 -2.56 8.09
CA LEU A 115 7.95 -1.19 7.68
C LEU A 115 7.33 -0.48 8.87
N LYS A 116 7.70 0.77 9.11
CA LYS A 116 7.11 1.62 10.14
C LYS A 116 6.61 2.90 9.49
N LEU A 117 5.34 3.18 9.69
CA LEU A 117 4.68 4.41 9.29
C LEU A 117 4.53 5.30 10.53
N LYS A 118 5.24 6.43 10.53
CA LYS A 118 5.11 7.48 11.54
C LYS A 118 4.16 8.55 11.02
N ILE A 119 3.07 8.76 11.72
CA ILE A 119 2.17 9.90 11.51
C ILE A 119 2.61 11.00 12.46
N PHE A 120 3.15 12.10 11.92
CA PHE A 120 3.61 13.23 12.73
C PHE A 120 2.72 14.47 12.60
N ARG A 121 1.76 14.48 11.66
CA ARG A 121 0.85 15.61 11.48
C ARG A 121 -0.53 15.17 10.99
N THR A 122 -1.57 15.80 11.51
CA THR A 122 -2.96 15.70 11.05
C THR A 122 -3.43 17.07 10.52
N SER A 123 -4.43 17.10 9.65
CA SER A 123 -5.07 18.35 9.20
C SER A 123 -6.03 18.84 10.29
N GLY A 124 -5.91 20.11 10.68
CA GLY A 124 -6.67 20.67 11.79
C GLY A 124 -6.34 20.01 13.14
N THR A 125 -7.29 20.02 14.07
CA THR A 125 -7.16 19.35 15.39
C THR A 125 -7.75 17.94 15.36
N SER A 126 -7.52 17.20 14.28
CA SER A 126 -8.08 15.87 14.07
C SER A 126 -7.18 14.74 14.61
N VAL A 127 -7.79 13.56 14.72
CA VAL A 127 -7.11 12.31 15.09
C VAL A 127 -6.30 11.75 13.89
N PRO A 128 -5.19 11.04 14.13
CA PRO A 128 -4.49 10.29 13.07
C PRO A 128 -5.45 9.31 12.39
N ALA A 129 -5.59 9.44 11.07
CA ALA A 129 -6.53 8.64 10.29
C ALA A 129 -5.85 8.05 9.07
N LEU A 130 -6.10 6.77 8.81
CA LEU A 130 -5.72 6.06 7.60
C LEU A 130 -6.90 5.23 7.14
N GLY A 131 -7.36 5.45 5.91
CA GLY A 131 -8.43 4.63 5.32
C GLY A 131 -7.93 3.27 4.86
N LYS A 132 -6.71 3.23 4.31
CA LYS A 132 -6.08 2.03 3.76
C LYS A 132 -4.58 2.25 3.63
N VAL A 133 -3.81 1.18 3.79
CA VAL A 133 -2.38 1.12 3.43
C VAL A 133 -2.18 -0.10 2.54
N GLU A 134 -1.57 0.09 1.38
CA GLU A 134 -1.21 -0.98 0.46
C GLU A 134 0.31 -1.02 0.29
N ILE A 135 0.88 -2.20 0.41
CA ILE A 135 2.33 -2.44 0.28
C ILE A 135 2.49 -3.45 -0.85
N TRP A 136 3.03 -2.99 -1.97
CA TRP A 136 3.17 -3.78 -3.18
C TRP A 136 4.62 -4.18 -3.38
N GLY A 137 4.87 -5.45 -3.68
CA GLY A 137 6.22 -5.98 -3.82
C GLY A 137 6.26 -7.47 -4.09
N MET A 138 7.47 -8.03 -4.09
CA MET A 138 7.72 -9.45 -4.30
C MET A 138 8.46 -10.05 -3.09
N PRO A 139 8.05 -11.21 -2.57
CA PRO A 139 8.87 -11.97 -1.64
C PRO A 139 10.21 -12.34 -2.29
N ASN A 140 11.33 -12.14 -1.59
CA ASN A 140 12.66 -12.50 -2.12
C ASN A 140 12.90 -14.01 -2.19
N LYS A 141 12.14 -14.80 -1.43
CA LYS A 141 12.16 -16.25 -1.49
C LYS A 141 10.71 -16.73 -1.60
N PRO A 142 10.43 -17.77 -2.43
CA PRO A 142 9.14 -18.43 -2.36
C PRO A 142 8.98 -18.95 -0.93
N LEU A 143 7.94 -18.49 -0.24
CA LEU A 143 7.57 -19.04 1.06
C LEU A 143 7.30 -20.53 0.85
N ASN A 144 7.96 -21.41 1.61
CA ASN A 144 7.55 -22.80 1.67
C ASN A 144 6.17 -22.83 2.33
N CYS A 145 5.13 -23.08 1.53
CA CYS A 145 3.72 -23.01 1.93
C CYS A 145 3.27 -24.09 2.95
N ASN A 146 4.16 -24.58 3.80
CA ASN A 146 3.84 -25.53 4.86
C ASN A 146 3.69 -24.85 6.24
N GLU A 147 4.10 -23.59 6.39
CA GLU A 147 3.74 -22.76 7.54
C GLU A 147 2.38 -22.10 7.28
N VAL A 148 1.35 -22.94 7.27
CA VAL A 148 -0.02 -22.46 7.46
C VAL A 148 -0.03 -21.76 8.81
N LEU A 149 -0.50 -20.50 8.80
CA LEU A 149 -0.88 -19.72 9.97
C LEU A 149 -1.85 -20.55 10.82
N VAL A 150 -1.33 -21.39 11.72
CA VAL A 150 -2.10 -21.95 12.82
C VAL A 150 -2.30 -20.80 13.78
N VAL A 151 -3.41 -20.10 13.61
CA VAL A 151 -3.94 -19.18 14.61
C VAL A 151 -4.23 -20.04 15.84
N ASN A 152 -3.32 -20.00 16.82
CA ASN A 152 -3.55 -20.57 18.14
C ASN A 152 -4.63 -19.72 18.83
N GLU A 153 -5.89 -20.06 18.63
CA GLU A 153 -6.95 -19.68 19.55
C GLU A 153 -6.72 -20.43 20.87
N ARG A 154 -5.99 -19.80 21.79
CA ARG A 154 -5.97 -20.24 23.18
C ARG A 154 -7.25 -19.79 23.86
N SER A 155 -8.32 -20.56 23.69
CA SER A 155 -9.45 -20.53 24.61
C SER A 155 -9.08 -21.32 25.86
N SER A 156 -8.93 -20.61 26.97
CA SER A 156 -8.91 -21.18 28.31
C SER A 156 -10.24 -21.88 28.58
N GLY A 157 -10.19 -23.18 28.88
CA GLY A 157 -11.35 -23.96 29.30
C GLY A 157 -10.92 -25.29 29.91
N SER A 158 -10.99 -25.38 31.23
CA SER A 158 -10.75 -26.56 32.06
C SER A 158 -11.84 -27.62 31.87
N ASN A 159 -11.46 -28.89 31.60
CA ASN A 159 -11.77 -30.10 32.40
C ASN A 159 -11.72 -31.40 31.58
N THR A 160 -10.79 -32.27 32.01
CA THR A 160 -10.90 -33.72 32.28
C THR A 160 -11.76 -34.68 31.43
N GLN A 161 -11.06 -35.74 30.98
CA GLN A 161 -11.47 -37.14 30.67
C GLN A 161 -11.77 -37.55 29.19
N ASN A 162 -11.00 -38.54 28.72
CA ASN A 162 -11.13 -39.36 27.50
C ASN A 162 -12.02 -40.61 27.76
N PRO A 163 -12.25 -41.55 26.80
CA PRO A 163 -12.70 -41.46 25.40
C PRO A 163 -13.90 -42.42 25.11
N VAL A 164 -14.49 -42.44 23.89
CA VAL A 164 -15.03 -43.63 23.13
C VAL A 164 -15.97 -43.21 21.95
N HIS A 165 -15.71 -43.83 20.79
CA HIS A 165 -16.42 -43.96 19.48
C HIS A 165 -17.91 -43.57 19.26
N LYS A 166 -18.22 -42.88 18.12
CA LYS A 166 -18.97 -43.37 16.90
C LYS A 166 -19.55 -42.22 16.02
N ASP A 167 -19.17 -42.24 14.73
CA ASP A 167 -19.92 -42.04 13.46
C ASP A 167 -21.04 -40.98 13.21
N ILE A 168 -20.92 -40.38 12.00
CA ILE A 168 -21.92 -39.78 11.07
C ILE A 168 -22.32 -38.30 11.23
N SER A 169 -21.81 -37.43 10.34
CA SER A 169 -22.57 -36.73 9.26
C SER A 169 -21.86 -35.45 8.75
N THR A 170 -21.60 -35.39 7.43
CA THR A 170 -21.34 -34.18 6.62
C THR A 170 -22.62 -33.34 6.50
N PRO A 171 -22.59 -31.99 6.34
CA PRO A 171 -22.15 -31.31 5.10
C PRO A 171 -21.30 -30.05 5.39
N HIS A 172 -20.43 -29.55 4.50
CA HIS A 172 -20.82 -28.53 3.52
C HIS A 172 -19.59 -28.03 2.74
N THR A 173 -19.80 -27.80 1.44
CA THR A 173 -19.15 -26.81 0.56
C THR A 173 -17.65 -26.98 0.26
N SER A 174 -17.35 -27.76 -0.78
CA SER A 174 -16.05 -27.72 -1.46
C SER A 174 -15.89 -26.42 -2.26
N LEU A 175 -15.02 -25.51 -1.81
CA LEU A 175 -14.41 -24.51 -2.68
C LEU A 175 -13.08 -25.07 -3.19
N SER A 176 -13.11 -25.57 -4.42
CA SER A 176 -11.93 -25.99 -5.17
C SER A 176 -11.03 -24.78 -5.45
N VAL A 177 -9.87 -24.72 -4.78
CA VAL A 177 -8.82 -23.74 -5.07
C VAL A 177 -8.06 -24.23 -6.31
N HIS A 178 -8.42 -23.68 -7.47
CA HIS A 178 -7.71 -23.91 -8.71
C HIS A 178 -6.27 -23.37 -8.59
N LEU A 179 -5.33 -24.23 -8.92
CA LEU A 179 -3.89 -24.03 -8.90
C LEU A 179 -3.46 -22.88 -9.82
N LYS A 180 -2.51 -22.07 -9.33
CA LYS A 180 -1.51 -21.21 -10.01
C LYS A 180 -2.02 -20.31 -11.16
N PRO A 181 -2.07 -18.97 -10.98
CA PRO A 181 -2.41 -18.08 -12.08
C PRO A 181 -1.31 -18.06 -13.17
N SER A 182 -1.76 -18.08 -14.43
CA SER A 182 -0.97 -18.22 -15.66
C SER A 182 0.15 -17.18 -15.83
N TRP A 183 0.03 -15.99 -15.22
CA TRP A 183 1.01 -14.89 -15.35
C TRP A 183 2.42 -15.27 -14.86
N PHE A 184 2.55 -16.28 -13.99
CA PHE A 184 3.85 -16.79 -13.54
C PHE A 184 4.67 -17.48 -14.66
N ARG A 185 4.03 -18.01 -15.72
CA ARG A 185 4.74 -18.63 -16.85
C ARG A 185 5.27 -17.59 -17.84
N ASP A 186 4.60 -16.45 -17.97
CA ASP A 186 4.87 -15.48 -19.02
C ASP A 186 6.09 -14.58 -18.70
N LEU A 187 6.33 -14.27 -17.42
CA LEU A 187 7.52 -13.55 -16.97
C LEU A 187 8.83 -14.26 -17.29
N ASN A 188 8.88 -15.59 -17.13
CA ASN A 188 10.08 -16.37 -17.41
C ASN A 188 10.37 -16.55 -18.92
N LYS A 189 9.35 -16.40 -19.78
CA LYS A 189 9.55 -16.34 -21.25
C LYS A 189 10.07 -14.98 -21.69
N SER A 190 9.51 -13.89 -21.15
CA SER A 190 9.93 -12.52 -21.48
C SER A 190 11.39 -12.24 -21.10
N LEU A 191 11.81 -12.68 -19.91
CA LEU A 191 13.20 -12.56 -19.43
C LEU A 191 14.22 -13.35 -20.27
N ARG A 192 13.83 -14.47 -20.88
CA ARG A 192 14.71 -15.25 -21.78
C ARG A 192 14.74 -14.70 -23.22
N ALA A 193 13.69 -14.01 -23.65
CA ALA A 193 13.64 -13.38 -24.97
C ALA A 193 14.53 -12.13 -25.05
N GLN A 194 14.65 -11.35 -23.96
CA GLN A 194 15.48 -10.14 -23.93
C GLN A 194 17.00 -10.40 -23.86
N GLN A 195 17.43 -11.62 -23.55
CA GLN A 195 18.86 -11.98 -23.54
C GLN A 195 19.40 -12.41 -24.92
N LYS A 196 18.56 -12.49 -25.97
CA LYS A 196 18.96 -12.96 -27.31
C LYS A 196 18.92 -11.91 -28.43
N SER A 197 18.56 -10.66 -28.18
CA SER A 197 18.49 -9.63 -29.25
C SER A 197 19.13 -8.29 -28.86
N ASN A 198 20.43 -8.30 -28.58
CA ASN A 198 21.23 -7.07 -28.60
C ASN A 198 22.27 -7.20 -29.69
N ASN A 199 21.87 -6.91 -30.94
CA ASN A 199 22.74 -6.49 -32.04
C ASN A 199 21.87 -6.05 -33.24
N SER A 200 21.45 -4.78 -33.26
CA SER A 200 21.14 -4.08 -34.51
C SER A 200 21.16 -2.58 -34.28
N ILE A 201 22.07 -1.94 -35.00
CA ILE A 201 22.30 -0.50 -35.10
C ILE A 201 21.02 0.19 -35.61
N ILE A 202 20.53 1.22 -34.91
CA ILE A 202 19.38 2.02 -35.34
C ILE A 202 19.89 3.09 -36.32
N ASN A 203 19.49 2.96 -37.59
CA ASN A 203 19.71 3.94 -38.64
C ASN A 203 18.51 4.91 -38.65
N ILE A 204 18.75 6.20 -38.38
CA ILE A 204 17.68 7.22 -38.29
C ILE A 204 17.41 7.75 -39.70
N SER A 205 16.28 7.37 -40.29
CA SER A 205 15.79 7.94 -41.55
C SER A 205 14.87 9.13 -41.26
N SER A 206 15.25 10.31 -41.71
CA SER A 206 14.47 11.55 -41.66
C SER A 206 13.37 11.57 -42.74
N GLN A 207 12.11 11.51 -42.33
CA GLN A 207 10.99 11.97 -43.18
C GLN A 207 10.13 12.96 -42.39
N PRO A 208 9.70 14.07 -43.01
CA PRO A 208 8.88 15.08 -42.35
C PRO A 208 7.43 14.60 -42.18
N ILE A 209 6.86 14.86 -41.01
CA ILE A 209 5.48 14.54 -40.64
C ILE A 209 4.54 15.50 -41.39
N SER A 210 3.66 14.97 -42.24
CA SER A 210 2.59 15.74 -42.89
C SER A 210 1.44 15.99 -41.89
N ILE A 211 1.08 17.27 -41.71
CA ILE A 211 -0.04 17.69 -40.87
C ILE A 211 -1.34 17.63 -41.69
N PRO A 212 -2.44 17.05 -41.18
CA PRO A 212 -3.73 17.01 -41.89
C PRO A 212 -4.35 18.40 -42.07
N GLU A 213 -4.98 18.63 -43.22
CA GLU A 213 -5.58 19.93 -43.61
C GLU A 213 -6.78 20.36 -42.75
N ASP A 214 -7.33 19.45 -41.93
CA ASP A 214 -8.46 19.73 -41.02
C ASP A 214 -8.09 20.61 -39.80
N PHE A 215 -6.82 21.03 -39.69
CA PHE A 215 -6.31 21.84 -38.58
C PHE A 215 -6.22 23.36 -38.86
N ILE A 216 -6.79 23.83 -39.97
CA ILE A 216 -6.86 25.27 -40.27
C ILE A 216 -8.30 25.75 -40.07
N ASP A 217 -8.55 26.52 -39.01
CA ASP A 217 -9.78 27.28 -38.86
C ASP A 217 -9.80 28.43 -39.91
N PRO A 218 -10.93 28.66 -40.60
CA PRO A 218 -11.05 29.76 -41.56
C PRO A 218 -11.02 31.12 -40.83
N ILE A 219 -10.25 32.06 -41.39
CA ILE A 219 -10.15 33.47 -40.93
C ILE A 219 -11.39 34.26 -41.36
#